data_AF-K6U9H0-F1
#
_entry.id   AF-K6U9H0-F1
#
_cell.length_a   1.000
_cell.length_b   1.000
_cell.length_c   1.000
_cell.angle_alpha   90.00
_cell.angle_beta   90.00
_cell.angle_gamma   90.00
#
_symmetry.space_group_name_H-M   'P 1'
#
loop_
_entity.id
_entity.type
_entity.pdbx_description
1 polymer ?
#
loop_
_entity_poly.entity_id
_entity_poly.type
_entity_poly.pdbx_seq_one_letter_code
_entity_poly.pdbx_strand_id
1 'polypeptide(L)'
;MKLTPKEVEELQEKLLIVHRFISQEKKFKNFYYKGIDVKMNINDDQGMVSKLMELDDADELLKNCIMELEDMKRNGQSFTPLEFHEFLIDQDWKFLYKKYGMKTSEDVGKLDLEMFLELL
;
A
#
# COMPACT_ATOMS: atom_id res chain seq x y z
N MET A 1 -12.74 12.41 9.14
CA MET A 1 -13.87 12.45 8.18
C MET A 1 -14.66 11.14 8.28
N LYS A 2 -15.96 11.09 7.96
CA LYS A 2 -16.70 9.81 7.90
C LYS A 2 -16.69 9.33 6.45
N LEU A 3 -15.82 8.36 6.15
CA LEU A 3 -15.71 7.76 4.82
C LEU A 3 -16.98 6.97 4.48
N THR A 4 -17.40 7.04 3.23
CA THR A 4 -18.42 6.16 2.67
C THR A 4 -17.85 4.74 2.47
N PRO A 5 -18.69 3.69 2.41
CA PRO A 5 -18.21 2.33 2.16
C PRO A 5 -17.34 2.20 0.91
N LYS A 6 -17.69 2.95 -0.16
CA LYS A 6 -16.94 2.97 -1.41
C LYS A 6 -15.57 3.65 -1.25
N GLU A 7 -15.51 4.76 -0.53
CA GLU A 7 -14.26 5.47 -0.23
C GLU A 7 -13.32 4.61 0.64
N VAL A 8 -13.86 3.87 1.61
CA VAL A 8 -13.08 2.90 2.42
C VAL A 8 -12.50 1.80 1.53
N GLU A 9 -13.32 1.23 0.64
CA GLU A 9 -12.88 0.18 -0.28
C GLU A 9 -11.79 0.69 -1.25
N GLU A 10 -12.02 1.82 -1.92
CA GLU A 10 -11.04 2.38 -2.86
C GLU A 10 -9.73 2.77 -2.18
N LEU A 11 -9.79 3.30 -0.95
CA LEU A 11 -8.59 3.61 -0.19
C LEU A 11 -7.83 2.34 0.22
N GLN A 12 -8.53 1.32 0.70
CA GLN A 12 -7.92 0.06 1.11
C GLN A 12 -7.19 -0.61 -0.07
N GLU A 13 -7.82 -0.64 -1.25
CA GLU A 13 -7.22 -1.17 -2.47
C GLU A 13 -5.96 -0.40 -2.89
N LYS A 14 -5.99 0.94 -2.83
CA LYS A 14 -4.81 1.78 -3.09
C LYS A 14 -3.67 1.46 -2.12
N LEU A 15 -3.97 1.37 -0.82
CA LEU A 15 -2.98 1.04 0.21
C LEU A 15 -2.42 -0.37 0.05
N LEU A 16 -3.24 -1.35 -0.37
CA LEU A 16 -2.80 -2.70 -0.68
C LEU A 16 -1.75 -2.72 -1.79
N ILE A 17 -1.98 -1.94 -2.85
CA ILE A 17 -1.05 -1.82 -3.97
C ILE A 17 0.27 -1.18 -3.52
N VAL A 18 0.18 -0.07 -2.78
CA VAL A 18 1.36 0.64 -2.26
C VAL A 18 2.17 -0.23 -1.31
N HIS A 19 1.51 -0.89 -0.35
CA HIS A 19 2.13 -1.83 0.59
C HIS A 19 2.87 -2.95 -0.16
N ARG A 20 2.22 -3.55 -1.17
CA ARG A 20 2.86 -4.60 -1.96
C ARG A 20 4.10 -4.11 -2.69
N PHE A 21 4.02 -2.95 -3.34
CA PHE A 21 5.14 -2.35 -4.06
C PHE A 21 6.31 -2.07 -3.11
N ILE A 22 6.07 -1.37 -2.00
CA ILE A 22 7.11 -1.04 -1.01
C ILE A 22 7.75 -2.29 -0.41
N SER A 23 6.93 -3.30 -0.06
CA SER A 23 7.44 -4.56 0.48
C SER A 23 8.32 -5.30 -0.53
N GLN A 24 7.96 -5.27 -1.82
CA GLN A 24 8.77 -5.86 -2.89
C GLN A 24 10.08 -5.10 -3.10
N GLU A 25 10.02 -3.77 -3.20
CA GLU A 25 11.20 -2.93 -3.39
C GLU A 25 12.18 -3.01 -2.21
N LYS A 26 11.69 -2.97 -0.97
CA LYS A 26 12.54 -3.17 0.23
C LYS A 26 13.19 -4.55 0.24
N LYS A 27 12.45 -5.62 -0.12
CA LYS A 27 13.02 -6.98 -0.22
C LYS A 27 14.07 -7.07 -1.34
N PHE A 28 13.80 -6.47 -2.49
CA PHE A 28 14.74 -6.41 -3.60
C PHE A 28 16.02 -5.66 -3.21
N LYS A 29 15.89 -4.49 -2.59
CA LYS A 29 17.03 -3.71 -2.06
C LYS A 29 17.85 -4.50 -1.06
N ASN A 30 17.19 -5.14 -0.09
CA ASN A 30 17.86 -5.95 0.93
C ASN A 30 18.61 -7.16 0.34
N PHE A 31 18.09 -7.75 -0.74
CA PHE A 31 18.72 -8.90 -1.38
C PHE A 31 19.91 -8.51 -2.27
N TYR A 32 19.76 -7.49 -3.11
CA TYR A 32 20.75 -7.15 -4.14
C TYR A 32 21.74 -6.03 -3.76
N TYR A 33 21.34 -5.13 -2.87
CA TYR A 33 22.10 -3.91 -2.54
C TYR A 33 22.47 -3.85 -1.06
N LYS A 34 22.67 -5.01 -0.42
CA LYS A 34 23.03 -5.08 1.00
C LYS A 34 24.30 -4.25 1.27
N GLY A 35 24.15 -3.15 2.00
CA GLY A 35 25.23 -2.21 2.33
C GLY A 35 25.53 -1.15 1.26
N ILE A 36 24.71 -1.04 0.21
CA ILE A 36 24.82 -0.03 -0.84
C ILE A 36 23.56 0.84 -0.82
N ASP A 37 23.74 2.15 -0.67
CA ASP A 37 22.60 3.07 -0.72
C ASP A 37 22.24 3.40 -2.18
N VAL A 38 21.35 2.58 -2.73
CA VAL A 38 20.73 2.83 -4.04
C VAL A 38 19.43 3.60 -3.81
N LYS A 39 19.34 4.79 -4.43
CA LYS A 39 18.09 5.53 -4.58
C LYS A 39 17.29 4.92 -5.72
N MET A 40 16.08 4.46 -5.42
CA MET A 40 15.14 4.02 -6.44
C MET A 40 14.53 5.24 -7.12
N ASN A 41 14.50 5.22 -8.45
CA ASN A 41 13.90 6.30 -9.23
C ASN A 41 12.43 5.95 -9.45
N ILE A 42 11.58 6.30 -8.48
CA ILE A 42 10.14 6.09 -8.57
C ILE A 42 9.55 7.30 -9.30
N ASN A 43 8.83 7.06 -10.38
CA ASN A 43 8.12 8.11 -11.08
C ASN A 43 6.83 8.44 -10.30
N ASP A 44 6.97 9.34 -9.34
CA ASP A 44 5.99 9.62 -8.29
C ASP A 44 5.43 11.03 -8.47
N ASP A 45 4.22 11.11 -9.05
CA ASP A 45 3.60 12.38 -9.43
C ASP A 45 3.30 13.25 -8.20
N GLN A 46 2.95 12.63 -7.07
CA GLN A 46 2.62 13.31 -5.81
C GLN A 46 3.73 13.23 -4.74
N GLY A 47 4.81 12.49 -4.99
CA GLY A 47 5.92 12.29 -4.06
C GLY A 47 5.60 11.42 -2.84
N MET A 48 4.42 10.80 -2.78
CA MET A 48 3.96 10.07 -1.59
C MET A 48 4.58 8.67 -1.48
N VAL A 49 4.65 7.94 -2.59
CA VAL A 49 5.25 6.59 -2.60
C VAL A 49 6.73 6.68 -2.24
N SER A 50 7.41 7.72 -2.72
CA SER A 50 8.81 8.04 -2.41
C SER A 50 9.00 8.34 -0.92
N LYS A 51 8.12 9.18 -0.33
CA LYS A 51 8.14 9.45 1.12
C LYS A 51 7.93 8.18 1.95
N LEU A 52 6.94 7.36 1.58
CA LEU A 52 6.70 6.07 2.25
C LEU A 52 7.90 5.13 2.11
N MET A 53 8.60 5.13 0.98
CA MET A 53 9.81 4.32 0.79
C MET A 53 10.99 4.75 1.68
N GLU A 54 11.05 6.03 2.07
CA GLU A 54 12.08 6.57 2.97
C GLU A 54 11.80 6.26 4.46
N LEU A 55 10.56 5.91 4.82
CA LEU A 55 10.21 5.54 6.18
C LEU A 55 10.63 4.10 6.49
N ASP A 56 11.39 3.90 7.56
CA ASP A 56 11.83 2.56 7.99
C ASP A 56 10.62 1.67 8.32
N ASP A 57 9.61 2.25 8.99
CA ASP A 57 8.39 1.62 9.50
C ASP A 57 7.21 1.63 8.51
N ALA A 58 7.41 2.04 7.25
CA ALA A 58 6.34 2.14 6.26
C ALA A 58 5.51 0.87 6.07
N ASP A 59 6.16 -0.30 6.17
CA ASP A 59 5.50 -1.59 6.02
C ASP A 59 4.51 -1.84 7.16
N GLU A 60 4.88 -1.48 8.40
CA GLU A 60 4.01 -1.60 9.58
C GLU A 60 2.89 -0.55 9.56
N LEU A 61 3.22 0.70 9.20
CA LEU A 61 2.24 1.78 9.06
C LEU A 61 1.14 1.40 8.05
N LEU A 62 1.52 0.96 6.85
CA LEU A 62 0.56 0.60 5.82
C LEU A 62 -0.29 -0.61 6.21
N LYS A 63 0.30 -1.60 6.88
CA LYS A 63 -0.45 -2.74 7.42
C LYS A 63 -1.52 -2.28 8.41
N ASN A 64 -1.17 -1.41 9.35
CA ASN A 64 -2.09 -0.91 10.35
C ASN A 64 -3.25 -0.16 9.68
N CYS A 65 -2.97 0.72 8.72
CA CYS A 65 -4.03 1.43 7.98
C CYS A 65 -4.94 0.48 7.19
N ILE A 66 -4.40 -0.55 6.53
CA ILE A 66 -5.21 -1.54 5.80
C ILE A 66 -6.11 -2.32 6.75
N MET A 67 -5.60 -2.70 7.93
CA MET A 67 -6.38 -3.38 8.96
C MET A 67 -7.49 -2.48 9.49
N GLU A 68 -7.21 -1.22 9.84
CA GLU A 68 -8.23 -0.28 10.31
C GLU A 68 -9.36 -0.09 9.28
N LEU A 69 -9.04 -0.02 7.99
CA LEU A 69 -10.04 0.07 6.93
C LEU A 69 -10.87 -1.22 6.79
N GLU A 70 -10.27 -2.39 7.03
CA GLU A 70 -11.06 -3.63 7.08
C GLU A 70 -11.98 -3.65 8.28
N ASP A 71 -11.54 -3.19 9.44
CA ASP A 71 -12.33 -3.15 10.67
C ASP A 71 -13.58 -2.29 10.47
N MET A 72 -13.43 -1.16 9.77
CA MET A 72 -14.56 -0.32 9.36
C MET A 72 -15.57 -1.06 8.48
N LYS A 73 -15.13 -2.03 7.67
CA LYS A 73 -15.98 -2.88 6.82
C LYS A 73 -16.62 -4.04 7.59
N ARG A 74 -15.91 -4.61 8.56
CA ARG A 74 -16.32 -5.80 9.34
C ARG A 74 -17.03 -5.48 10.66
N ASN A 75 -17.62 -4.30 10.80
CA ASN A 75 -18.27 -3.85 12.05
C ASN A 75 -17.33 -3.90 13.28
N GLY A 76 -16.05 -3.61 13.11
CA GLY A 76 -15.06 -3.52 14.18
C GLY A 76 -14.32 -4.82 14.52
N GLN A 77 -14.42 -5.85 13.68
CA GLN A 77 -13.68 -7.10 13.89
C GLN A 77 -12.29 -7.02 13.24
N SER A 78 -11.25 -6.84 14.07
CA SER A 78 -9.86 -6.80 13.64
C SER A 78 -9.33 -8.12 13.12
N PHE A 79 -8.51 -8.04 12.07
CA PHE A 79 -7.69 -9.15 11.62
C PHE A 79 -6.69 -9.57 12.70
N THR A 80 -6.54 -10.89 12.87
CA THR A 80 -5.31 -11.46 13.41
C THR A 80 -4.17 -11.36 12.38
N PRO A 81 -2.90 -11.42 12.80
CA PRO A 81 -1.77 -11.41 11.87
C PRO A 81 -1.82 -12.49 10.78
N LEU A 82 -2.38 -13.66 11.10
CA LEU A 82 -2.55 -14.76 10.15
C LEU A 82 -3.64 -14.45 9.12
N GLU A 83 -4.80 -13.98 9.56
CA GLU A 83 -5.90 -13.60 8.66
C GLU A 83 -5.51 -12.44 7.75
N PHE A 84 -4.70 -11.50 8.26
CA PHE A 84 -4.16 -10.42 7.42
C PHE A 84 -3.23 -10.98 6.33
N HIS A 85 -2.41 -11.98 6.65
CA HIS A 85 -1.54 -12.62 5.66
C HIS A 85 -2.34 -13.36 4.59
N GLU A 86 -3.36 -14.11 4.99
CA GLU A 86 -4.28 -14.79 4.07
C GLU A 86 -5.01 -13.76 3.19
N PHE A 87 -5.51 -12.69 3.79
CA PHE A 87 -6.15 -11.58 3.08
C PHE A 87 -5.25 -10.99 1.99
N LEU A 88 -3.95 -10.80 2.25
CA LEU A 88 -3.01 -10.32 1.24
C LEU A 88 -2.79 -11.32 0.09
N ILE A 89 -2.77 -12.62 0.39
CA ILE A 89 -2.58 -13.68 -0.62
C ILE A 89 -3.81 -13.77 -1.52
N ASP A 90 -4.99 -13.65 -0.96
CA ASP A 90 -6.27 -13.82 -1.65
C ASP A 90 -6.65 -12.64 -2.56
N GLN A 91 -5.89 -11.53 -2.52
CA GLN A 91 -6.15 -10.39 -3.39
C GLN A 91 -5.96 -10.73 -4.87
N ASP A 92 -6.96 -10.37 -5.70
CA ASP A 92 -6.80 -10.40 -7.16
C ASP A 92 -5.99 -9.17 -7.62
N TRP A 93 -4.67 -9.31 -7.52
CA TRP A 93 -3.74 -8.27 -7.92
C TRP A 93 -3.84 -7.87 -9.39
N LYS A 94 -4.23 -8.80 -10.27
CA LYS A 94 -4.39 -8.52 -11.70
C LYS A 94 -5.60 -7.62 -11.91
N PHE A 95 -6.68 -7.88 -11.19
CA PHE A 95 -7.84 -7.01 -11.15
C PHE A 95 -7.49 -5.64 -10.58
N LEU A 96 -6.81 -5.56 -9.42
CA LEU A 96 -6.43 -4.29 -8.80
C LEU A 96 -5.58 -3.42 -9.72
N TYR A 97 -4.51 -3.98 -10.31
CA TYR A 97 -3.65 -3.23 -11.23
C TYR A 97 -4.44 -2.75 -12.46
N LYS A 98 -5.35 -3.58 -12.99
CA LYS A 98 -6.22 -3.19 -14.11
C LYS A 98 -7.21 -2.09 -13.70
N LYS A 99 -7.80 -2.15 -12.50
CA LYS A 99 -8.76 -1.18 -11.97
C LYS A 99 -8.16 0.22 -11.92
N TYR A 100 -6.90 0.33 -11.51
CA TYR A 100 -6.17 1.59 -11.40
C TYR A 100 -5.30 1.92 -12.62
N GLY A 101 -5.47 1.21 -13.74
CA GLY A 101 -4.80 1.55 -15.01
C GLY A 101 -3.29 1.32 -15.03
N MET A 102 -2.77 0.46 -14.16
CA MET A 102 -1.34 0.16 -14.05
C MET A 102 -0.88 -0.76 -15.18
N LYS A 103 0.17 -0.32 -15.90
CA LYS A 103 0.86 -1.07 -16.95
C LYS A 103 2.20 -1.61 -16.45
N THR A 104 2.89 -0.88 -15.59
CA THR A 104 4.15 -1.27 -14.96
C THR A 104 4.08 -1.11 -13.44
N SER A 105 5.04 -1.68 -12.69
CA SER A 105 5.15 -1.48 -11.24
C SER A 105 5.43 -0.02 -10.87
N GLU A 106 6.05 0.74 -11.76
CA GLU A 106 6.34 2.17 -11.54
C GLU A 106 5.07 3.03 -11.56
N ASP A 107 3.98 2.57 -12.21
CA ASP A 107 2.72 3.29 -12.24
C ASP A 107 2.05 3.43 -10.86
N VAL A 108 2.56 2.73 -9.83
CA VAL A 108 2.12 2.89 -8.44
C VAL A 108 2.30 4.34 -7.96
N GLY A 109 3.32 5.05 -8.44
CA GLY A 109 3.53 6.48 -8.14
C GLY A 109 2.46 7.43 -8.70
N LYS A 110 1.56 6.93 -9.55
CA LYS A 110 0.43 7.69 -10.11
C LYS A 110 -0.85 7.52 -9.32
N LEU A 111 -0.84 6.69 -8.28
CA LEU A 111 -1.98 6.54 -7.39
C LEU A 111 -2.24 7.85 -6.68
N ASP A 112 -3.48 8.34 -6.80
CA ASP A 112 -3.96 9.44 -5.98
C ASP A 112 -4.14 8.95 -4.54
N LEU A 113 -3.29 9.44 -3.65
CA LEU A 113 -3.25 9.10 -2.23
C LEU A 113 -3.67 10.30 -1.36
N GLU A 114 -4.33 11.33 -1.90
CA GLU A 114 -4.74 12.51 -1.12
C GLU A 114 -5.60 12.14 0.10
N MET A 115 -6.57 11.24 -0.08
CA MET A 115 -7.41 10.75 1.03
C MET A 115 -6.63 10.05 2.15
N PHE A 116 -5.45 9.49 1.85
CA PHE A 116 -4.60 8.89 2.88
C PHE A 116 -3.96 9.97 3.77
N LEU A 117 -3.62 11.14 3.22
CA LEU A 117 -3.10 12.25 4.02
C LEU A 117 -4.12 12.81 5.00
N GLU A 118 -5.40 12.78 4.66
CA GLU A 118 -6.45 13.25 5.57
C GLU A 118 -6.69 12.31 6.76
N LEU A 119 -6.09 11.13 6.75
CA LEU A 119 -6.21 10.11 7.80
C LEU A 119 -4.98 9.99 8.70
N LEU A 120 -3.84 10.54 8.27
CA LEU A 120 -2.61 10.70 9.09
C LEU A 120 -2.70 11.94 9.97
#